data_AF-A0A9E0V7L8-F1
#
_entry.id   AF-A0A9E0V7L8-F1
#
_cell.length_a   1.000
_cell.length_b   1.000
_cell.length_c   1.000
_cell.angle_alpha   90.00
_cell.angle_beta   90.00
_cell.angle_gamma   90.00
#
_symmetry.space_group_name_H-M   'P 1'
#
loop_
_entity.id
_entity.type
_entity.pdbx_description
1 polymer ?
#
loop_
_entity_poly.entity_id
_entity_poly.type
_entity_poly.pdbx_seq_one_letter_code
_entity_poly.pdbx_strand_id
1 'polypeptide(L)'
;MRWMGQRESDNVEDRRGMSGGKIVGGGIGVTLIAIVIYLLGGDPSQVLQNSSVNVPQQNTYHETAADSVAKSFVRVVLANTEDVWTDQFTKMGETYQRPKLVLFTMSTQSGCGGASASTGPFYCPSDEKVYIDLSFYDELKNRFHAPGEFAMAYVIAHEVGHHVQHLLGISDKVHQLQQQGSQEQANALSVRLELQADFLAGMWAHHAQQMKNILDPNDIDDALAAANAIGDDRLQQEAQGYAVPESFTHGTSKQRMYWFKKGFESGNLNDGNTFDSNALK
;
A
#
# COMPACT_ATOMS: atom_id res chain seq x y z
N MET A 1 -18.48 3.46 -4.33
CA MET A 1 -17.63 4.06 -5.39
C MET A 1 -18.26 3.82 -6.73
N ARG A 2 -18.42 4.86 -7.55
CA ARG A 2 -18.89 4.77 -8.93
C ARG A 2 -17.74 4.49 -9.87
N TRP A 3 -17.53 3.22 -10.23
CA TRP A 3 -16.41 2.80 -11.08
C TRP A 3 -16.85 2.11 -12.38
N MET A 4 -18.06 1.55 -12.43
CA MET A 4 -18.56 0.82 -13.60
C MET A 4 -18.62 1.70 -14.85
N GLY A 5 -18.09 1.20 -15.97
CA GLY A 5 -18.07 1.90 -17.26
C GLY A 5 -16.97 2.96 -17.39
N GLN A 6 -16.12 3.15 -16.40
CA GLN A 6 -14.95 4.02 -16.51
C GLN A 6 -13.78 3.37 -17.27
N ARG A 7 -12.81 4.18 -17.67
CA ARG A 7 -11.55 3.72 -18.29
C ARG A 7 -10.81 2.76 -17.37
N GLU A 8 -10.35 1.64 -17.92
CA GLU A 8 -9.42 0.71 -17.29
C GLU A 8 -7.97 1.00 -17.71
N SER A 9 -7.01 0.85 -16.79
CA SER A 9 -5.58 1.00 -17.10
C SER A 9 -5.04 -0.22 -17.85
N ASP A 10 -4.17 0.02 -18.82
CA ASP A 10 -3.39 -1.00 -19.52
C ASP A 10 -2.06 -1.34 -18.81
N ASN A 11 -1.69 -0.62 -17.74
CA ASN A 11 -0.48 -0.84 -16.95
C ASN A 11 -0.62 -1.93 -15.87
N VAL A 12 -1.45 -2.95 -16.12
CA VAL A 12 -1.66 -4.07 -15.18
C VAL A 12 -1.05 -5.37 -15.71
N GLU A 13 -0.08 -5.91 -14.98
CA GLU A 13 0.53 -7.22 -15.18
C GLU A 13 -0.22 -8.26 -14.33
N ASP A 14 -1.05 -9.08 -14.96
CA ASP A 14 -1.77 -10.16 -14.24
C ASP A 14 -0.89 -11.42 -14.18
N ARG A 15 -0.35 -11.71 -13.00
CA ARG A 15 0.49 -12.88 -12.71
C ARG A 15 -0.23 -13.93 -11.88
N ARG A 16 -1.53 -13.77 -11.61
CA ARG A 16 -2.32 -14.77 -10.87
C ARG A 16 -2.28 -16.09 -11.62
N GLY A 17 -2.07 -17.20 -10.91
CA GLY A 17 -1.96 -18.52 -11.51
C GLY A 17 -0.66 -18.87 -12.21
N MET A 18 0.24 -17.92 -12.37
CA MET A 18 1.58 -18.21 -12.85
C MET A 18 2.34 -18.89 -11.71
N SER A 19 2.68 -20.17 -11.87
CA SER A 19 3.60 -20.84 -10.95
C SER A 19 4.90 -20.02 -10.93
N GLY A 20 5.22 -19.42 -9.78
CA GLY A 20 6.48 -18.71 -9.61
C GLY A 20 7.62 -19.57 -10.14
N GLY A 21 8.30 -19.09 -11.18
CA GLY A 21 9.44 -19.79 -11.75
C GLY A 21 10.41 -20.16 -10.64
N LYS A 22 10.99 -21.37 -10.71
CA LYS A 22 11.91 -21.97 -9.73
C LYS A 22 12.63 -20.90 -8.89
N ILE A 23 12.35 -20.87 -7.59
CA ILE A 23 13.08 -20.06 -6.62
C ILE A 23 14.55 -20.50 -6.68
N VAL A 24 15.37 -19.70 -7.35
CA VAL A 24 16.83 -19.82 -7.35
C VAL A 24 17.35 -18.43 -7.02
N GLY A 25 17.70 -18.21 -5.75
CA GLY A 25 18.35 -16.98 -5.32
C GLY A 25 17.97 -16.58 -3.90
N GLY A 26 18.70 -17.13 -2.93
CA GLY A 26 18.70 -16.63 -1.56
C GLY A 26 19.47 -15.31 -1.44
N GLY A 27 19.09 -14.52 -0.43
CA GLY A 27 19.82 -13.33 0.03
C GLY A 27 19.01 -12.06 -0.12
N ILE A 28 18.79 -11.35 0.99
CA ILE A 28 18.11 -10.04 1.17
C ILE A 28 16.62 -10.12 1.58
N GLY A 29 15.73 -10.79 0.84
CA GLY A 29 14.28 -10.79 1.18
C GLY A 29 13.91 -11.50 2.49
N VAL A 30 14.62 -12.58 2.83
CA VAL A 30 14.47 -13.31 4.11
C VAL A 30 14.86 -12.44 5.30
N THR A 31 15.75 -11.47 5.11
CA THR A 31 16.25 -10.61 6.19
C THR A 31 15.23 -9.56 6.61
N LEU A 32 14.51 -8.94 5.67
CA LEU A 32 13.45 -7.97 5.99
C LEU A 32 12.22 -8.64 6.62
N ILE A 33 11.83 -9.82 6.14
CA ILE A 33 10.72 -10.59 6.71
C ILE A 33 11.07 -11.13 8.11
N ALA A 34 12.31 -11.58 8.32
CA ALA A 34 12.79 -11.95 9.65
C ALA A 34 12.80 -10.75 10.62
N ILE A 35 13.07 -9.54 10.12
CA ILE A 35 13.00 -8.30 10.91
C ILE A 35 11.54 -7.97 11.28
N VAL A 36 10.59 -8.07 10.33
CA VAL A 36 9.15 -7.84 10.62
C VAL A 36 8.61 -8.86 11.62
N ILE A 37 8.94 -10.14 11.49
CA ILE A 37 8.50 -11.20 12.42
C ILE A 37 9.17 -11.06 13.80
N TYR A 38 10.45 -10.68 13.84
CA TYR A 38 11.17 -10.38 15.08
C TYR A 38 10.58 -9.17 15.81
N LEU A 39 10.21 -8.11 15.07
CA LEU A 39 9.59 -6.90 15.62
C LEU A 39 8.15 -7.13 16.13
N LEU A 40 7.48 -8.19 15.65
CA LEU A 40 6.16 -8.63 16.11
C LEU A 40 6.22 -9.70 17.23
N GLY A 41 7.41 -9.96 17.80
CA GLY A 41 7.60 -10.90 18.91
C GLY A 41 7.60 -12.39 18.51
N GLY A 42 7.68 -12.71 17.22
CA GLY A 42 7.80 -14.07 16.70
C GLY A 42 9.24 -14.58 16.65
N ASP A 43 9.41 -15.91 16.61
CA ASP A 43 10.73 -16.53 16.49
C ASP A 43 11.24 -16.50 15.03
N PRO A 44 12.30 -15.72 14.72
CA PRO A 44 12.82 -15.58 13.35
C PRO A 44 13.44 -16.88 12.79
N SER A 45 13.70 -17.88 13.63
CA SER A 45 14.20 -19.19 13.19
C SER A 45 13.18 -19.96 12.33
N GLN A 46 11.88 -19.65 12.45
CA GLN A 46 10.82 -20.27 11.63
C GLN A 46 10.89 -19.84 10.15
N VAL A 47 11.40 -18.63 9.87
CA VAL A 47 11.58 -18.11 8.51
C VAL A 47 12.82 -18.72 7.86
N LEU A 48 13.89 -18.94 8.65
CA LEU A 48 15.15 -19.54 8.19
C LEU A 48 15.04 -21.05 7.97
N GLN A 49 14.29 -21.79 8.80
CA GLN A 49 14.09 -23.24 8.68
C GLN A 49 13.12 -23.65 7.56
N ASN A 50 12.30 -22.74 7.03
CA ASN A 50 11.39 -23.01 5.91
C ASN A 50 12.05 -22.83 4.52
N SER A 51 13.38 -22.81 4.44
CA SER A 51 14.11 -22.79 3.15
C SER A 51 13.98 -24.10 2.33
N SER A 52 13.27 -25.09 2.86
CA SER A 52 12.76 -26.25 2.11
C SER A 52 11.23 -26.23 2.07
N VAL A 53 10.65 -25.30 1.31
CA VAL A 53 9.23 -25.35 0.94
C VAL A 53 9.03 -26.53 -0.01
N ASN A 54 8.49 -27.62 0.51
CA ASN A 54 7.98 -28.72 -0.30
C ASN A 54 6.70 -28.20 -0.98
N VAL A 55 6.83 -27.67 -2.20
CA VAL A 55 5.71 -27.09 -2.96
C VAL A 55 4.69 -28.19 -3.25
N PRO A 56 3.48 -28.17 -2.64
CA PRO A 56 2.44 -29.10 -3.00
C PRO A 56 1.98 -28.83 -4.44
N GLN A 57 1.60 -29.92 -5.09
CA GLN A 57 1.17 -30.02 -6.47
C GLN A 57 0.13 -28.94 -6.86
N GLN A 58 0.32 -28.35 -8.05
CA GLN A 58 -0.45 -27.30 -8.71
C GLN A 58 -1.96 -27.26 -8.34
N ASN A 59 -2.35 -26.25 -7.55
CA ASN A 59 -3.65 -25.63 -7.73
C ASN A 59 -3.51 -24.63 -8.89
N THR A 60 -3.94 -25.04 -10.08
CA THR A 60 -4.11 -24.10 -11.20
C THR A 60 -5.10 -23.03 -10.75
N TYR A 61 -4.68 -21.78 -10.70
CA TYR A 61 -5.59 -20.68 -10.44
C TYR A 61 -6.65 -20.66 -11.55
N HIS A 62 -7.92 -20.60 -11.14
CA HIS A 62 -9.06 -20.46 -12.04
C HIS A 62 -9.75 -19.15 -11.72
N GLU A 63 -9.70 -18.20 -12.65
CA GLU A 63 -10.35 -16.90 -12.49
C GLU A 63 -11.86 -17.08 -12.30
N THR A 64 -12.36 -16.61 -11.16
CA THR A 64 -13.80 -16.60 -10.87
C THR A 64 -14.46 -15.34 -11.45
N ALA A 65 -15.80 -15.31 -11.50
CA ALA A 65 -16.52 -14.09 -11.86
C ALA A 65 -16.22 -12.92 -10.88
N ALA A 66 -16.06 -13.23 -9.59
CA ALA A 66 -15.69 -12.24 -8.59
C ALA A 66 -14.26 -11.70 -8.82
N ASP A 67 -13.33 -12.58 -9.19
CA ASP A 67 -11.95 -12.19 -9.51
C ASP A 67 -11.88 -11.29 -10.73
N SER A 68 -12.72 -11.55 -11.74
CA SER A 68 -12.81 -10.75 -12.95
C SER A 68 -13.33 -9.34 -12.64
N VAL A 69 -14.38 -9.25 -11.80
CA VAL A 69 -14.92 -7.95 -11.32
C VAL A 69 -13.87 -7.19 -10.50
N ALA A 70 -13.20 -7.86 -9.55
CA ALA A 70 -12.17 -7.26 -8.72
C ALA A 70 -10.96 -6.78 -9.57
N LYS A 71 -10.54 -7.55 -10.57
CA LYS A 71 -9.51 -7.14 -11.53
C LYS A 71 -9.92 -5.89 -12.31
N SER A 72 -11.13 -5.86 -12.88
CA SER A 72 -11.63 -4.66 -13.58
C SER A 72 -11.70 -3.46 -12.65
N PHE A 73 -12.15 -3.64 -11.42
CA PHE A 73 -12.15 -2.58 -10.41
C PHE A 73 -10.73 -2.03 -10.16
N VAL A 74 -9.75 -2.90 -9.89
CA VAL A 74 -8.35 -2.48 -9.66
C VAL A 74 -7.81 -1.71 -10.87
N ARG A 75 -8.11 -2.17 -12.08
CA ARG A 75 -7.72 -1.48 -13.33
C ARG A 75 -8.35 -0.11 -13.46
N VAL A 76 -9.62 0.07 -13.05
CA VAL A 76 -10.29 1.38 -13.03
C VAL A 76 -9.67 2.29 -11.97
N VAL A 77 -9.38 1.79 -10.77
CA VAL A 77 -8.74 2.61 -9.73
C VAL A 77 -7.36 3.08 -10.19
N LEU A 78 -6.54 2.19 -10.75
CA LEU A 78 -5.23 2.56 -11.31
C LEU A 78 -5.36 3.60 -12.42
N ALA A 79 -6.32 3.45 -13.35
CA ALA A 79 -6.56 4.48 -14.36
C ALA A 79 -6.95 5.84 -13.75
N ASN A 80 -7.73 5.83 -12.66
CA ASN A 80 -8.07 7.05 -11.95
C ASN A 80 -6.85 7.71 -11.29
N THR A 81 -5.95 6.93 -10.68
CA THR A 81 -4.72 7.49 -10.11
C THR A 81 -3.80 8.04 -11.20
N GLU A 82 -3.66 7.33 -12.33
CA GLU A 82 -2.90 7.80 -13.49
C GLU A 82 -3.39 9.15 -14.00
N ASP A 83 -4.70 9.32 -14.16
CA ASP A 83 -5.29 10.56 -14.69
C ASP A 83 -5.05 11.73 -13.73
N VAL A 84 -5.29 11.51 -12.42
CA VAL A 84 -5.07 12.54 -11.38
C VAL A 84 -3.60 12.94 -11.33
N TRP A 85 -2.68 11.99 -11.20
CA TRP A 85 -1.27 12.31 -11.02
C TRP A 85 -0.62 12.85 -12.28
N THR A 86 -1.08 12.43 -13.48
CA THR A 86 -0.67 13.07 -14.73
C THR A 86 -1.00 14.56 -14.71
N ASP A 87 -2.22 14.94 -14.31
CA ASP A 87 -2.63 16.34 -14.19
C ASP A 87 -1.84 17.10 -13.11
N GLN A 88 -1.65 16.51 -11.92
CA GLN A 88 -0.89 17.16 -10.84
C GLN A 88 0.59 17.38 -11.19
N PHE A 89 1.27 16.39 -11.78
CA PHE A 89 2.66 16.56 -12.24
C PHE A 89 2.77 17.59 -13.35
N THR A 90 1.82 17.59 -14.29
CA THR A 90 1.77 18.62 -15.35
C THR A 90 1.68 20.03 -14.75
N LYS A 91 0.86 20.22 -13.71
CA LYS A 91 0.76 21.50 -12.97
C LYS A 91 2.05 21.87 -12.24
N MET A 92 2.87 20.90 -11.86
CA MET A 92 4.20 21.11 -11.28
C MET A 92 5.29 21.37 -12.33
N GLY A 93 4.97 21.26 -13.63
CA GLY A 93 5.95 21.33 -14.71
C GLY A 93 6.77 20.06 -14.91
N GLU A 94 6.33 18.95 -14.33
CA GLU A 94 7.00 17.64 -14.36
C GLU A 94 6.20 16.63 -15.20
N THR A 95 6.85 15.53 -15.57
CA THR A 95 6.18 14.41 -16.27
C THR A 95 5.93 13.26 -15.30
N TYR A 96 4.66 12.86 -15.14
CA TYR A 96 4.32 11.67 -14.36
C TYR A 96 4.69 10.39 -15.10
N GLN A 97 5.57 9.58 -14.51
CA GLN A 97 5.75 8.19 -14.91
C GLN A 97 4.63 7.38 -14.29
N ARG A 98 3.93 6.55 -15.08
CA ARG A 98 2.81 5.75 -14.57
C ARG A 98 3.36 4.45 -13.98
N PRO A 99 2.97 4.08 -12.75
CA PRO A 99 3.42 2.82 -12.17
C PRO A 99 2.74 1.66 -12.89
N LYS A 100 3.42 0.50 -12.90
CA LYS A 100 2.73 -0.75 -13.23
C LYS A 100 2.11 -1.36 -11.99
N LEU A 101 0.99 -2.06 -12.14
CA LEU A 101 0.38 -2.83 -11.07
C LEU A 101 0.45 -4.32 -11.38
N VAL A 102 0.92 -5.11 -10.42
CA VAL A 102 1.05 -6.57 -10.52
C VAL A 102 -0.04 -7.21 -9.68
N LEU A 103 -0.96 -7.93 -10.33
CA LEU A 103 -1.88 -8.83 -9.64
C LEU A 103 -1.19 -10.19 -9.45
N PHE A 104 -1.20 -10.73 -8.24
CA PHE A 104 -0.61 -12.04 -7.95
C PHE A 104 -1.48 -12.87 -7.00
N THR A 105 -1.10 -14.13 -6.78
CA THR A 105 -1.79 -15.05 -5.87
C THR A 105 -0.76 -15.79 -5.02
N MET A 106 -0.92 -15.73 -3.70
CA MET A 106 -0.05 -16.32 -2.67
C MET A 106 1.37 -15.75 -2.62
N SER A 107 2.11 -15.75 -3.73
CA SER A 107 3.49 -15.26 -3.78
C SER A 107 3.90 -14.73 -5.15
N THR A 108 4.88 -13.84 -5.18
CA THR A 108 5.43 -13.23 -6.39
C THR A 108 6.86 -12.73 -6.17
N GLN A 109 7.59 -12.50 -7.26
CA GLN A 109 8.88 -11.84 -7.22
C GLN A 109 8.72 -10.35 -7.57
N SER A 110 9.33 -9.50 -6.75
CA SER A 110 9.48 -8.06 -6.99
C SER A 110 10.94 -7.66 -7.16
N GLY A 111 11.18 -6.44 -7.64
CA GLY A 111 12.49 -5.79 -7.63
C GLY A 111 13.07 -5.63 -6.22
N CYS A 112 12.22 -5.64 -5.19
CA CYS A 112 12.59 -5.50 -3.79
C CYS A 112 12.80 -6.86 -3.09
N GLY A 113 12.60 -7.98 -3.80
CA GLY A 113 12.72 -9.34 -3.26
C GLY A 113 11.44 -10.18 -3.44
N GLY A 114 11.43 -11.36 -2.81
CA GLY A 114 10.25 -12.22 -2.78
C GLY A 114 9.16 -11.64 -1.88
N ALA A 115 7.91 -11.69 -2.33
CA ALA A 115 6.74 -11.20 -1.60
C ALA A 115 5.65 -12.27 -1.52
N SER A 116 4.82 -12.21 -0.47
CA SER A 116 3.68 -13.10 -0.26
C SER A 116 2.41 -12.32 0.05
N ALA A 117 1.25 -12.97 -0.13
CA ALA A 117 -0.06 -12.40 0.16
C ALA A 117 -0.18 -11.92 1.62
N SER A 118 0.52 -12.59 2.55
CA SER A 118 0.56 -12.23 3.97
C SER A 118 1.22 -10.88 4.27
N THR A 119 1.98 -10.32 3.33
CA THR A 119 2.58 -8.98 3.46
C THR A 119 1.56 -7.87 3.17
N GLY A 120 0.45 -8.19 2.51
CA GLY A 120 -0.51 -7.21 2.01
C GLY A 120 -0.01 -6.51 0.73
N PRO A 121 -0.79 -5.52 0.23
CA PRO A 121 -0.37 -4.66 -0.87
C PRO A 121 0.88 -3.86 -0.56
N PHE A 122 1.70 -3.59 -1.56
CA PHE A 122 2.92 -2.77 -1.39
C PHE A 122 3.41 -2.15 -2.70
N TYR A 123 4.13 -1.04 -2.61
CA TYR A 123 4.93 -0.45 -3.68
C TYR A 123 6.41 -0.81 -3.57
N CYS A 124 7.05 -1.14 -4.70
CA CYS A 124 8.48 -1.37 -4.78
C CYS A 124 9.18 -0.26 -5.60
N PRO A 125 10.03 0.59 -4.97
CA PRO A 125 10.75 1.64 -5.70
C PRO A 125 11.83 1.11 -6.66
N SER A 126 12.32 -0.12 -6.48
CA SER A 126 13.38 -0.68 -7.33
C SER A 126 12.92 -1.11 -8.72
N ASP A 127 11.62 -1.36 -8.90
CA ASP A 127 11.03 -1.67 -10.21
C ASP A 127 9.80 -0.83 -10.56
N GLU A 128 9.48 0.15 -9.70
CA GLU A 128 8.38 1.11 -9.85
C GLU A 128 7.01 0.44 -10.01
N LYS A 129 6.76 -0.65 -9.28
CA LYS A 129 5.50 -1.40 -9.34
C LYS A 129 4.74 -1.43 -8.04
N VAL A 130 3.41 -1.41 -8.15
CA VAL A 130 2.45 -1.71 -7.10
C VAL A 130 2.08 -3.20 -7.17
N TYR A 131 2.06 -3.89 -6.04
CA TYR A 131 1.78 -5.32 -5.96
C TYR A 131 0.53 -5.57 -5.11
N ILE A 132 -0.40 -6.37 -5.63
CA ILE A 132 -1.67 -6.64 -4.96
C ILE A 132 -2.06 -8.11 -5.13
N ASP A 133 -2.36 -8.78 -4.02
CA ASP A 133 -3.15 -10.01 -4.02
C ASP A 133 -4.62 -9.66 -3.76
N LEU A 134 -5.52 -10.16 -4.61
CA LEU A 134 -6.95 -9.87 -4.49
C LEU A 134 -7.59 -10.51 -3.25
N SER A 135 -6.95 -11.49 -2.61
CA SER A 135 -7.42 -12.01 -1.32
C SER A 135 -7.44 -10.94 -0.23
N PHE A 136 -6.70 -9.83 -0.40
CA PHE A 136 -6.71 -8.72 0.55
C PHE A 136 -8.08 -8.05 0.68
N TYR A 137 -8.96 -8.15 -0.33
CA TYR A 137 -10.36 -7.74 -0.20
C TYR A 137 -11.07 -8.47 0.94
N ASP A 138 -10.83 -9.78 1.05
CA ASP A 138 -11.43 -10.59 2.09
C ASP A 138 -10.84 -10.24 3.46
N GLU A 139 -9.57 -9.85 3.54
CA GLU A 139 -8.96 -9.35 4.77
C GLU A 139 -9.57 -8.02 5.22
N LEU A 140 -9.72 -7.06 4.30
CA LEU A 140 -10.38 -5.78 4.58
C LEU A 140 -11.78 -5.97 5.15
N LYS A 141 -12.56 -6.86 4.53
CA LYS A 141 -13.92 -7.16 4.97
C LYS A 141 -13.97 -7.94 6.28
N ASN A 142 -13.27 -9.06 6.37
CA ASN A 142 -13.49 -10.05 7.43
C ASN A 142 -12.63 -9.80 8.67
N ARG A 143 -11.39 -9.32 8.49
CA ARG A 143 -10.45 -9.08 9.59
C ARG A 143 -10.49 -7.61 10.02
N PHE A 144 -10.37 -6.71 9.07
CA PHE A 144 -10.29 -5.27 9.36
C PHE A 144 -11.65 -4.59 9.52
N HIS A 145 -12.74 -5.31 9.22
CA HIS A 145 -14.12 -4.80 9.33
C HIS A 145 -14.32 -3.48 8.58
N ALA A 146 -13.59 -3.29 7.48
CA ALA A 146 -13.65 -2.17 6.57
C ALA A 146 -14.13 -2.67 5.19
N PRO A 147 -15.40 -3.12 5.09
CA PRO A 147 -15.95 -3.52 3.81
C PRO A 147 -16.13 -2.30 2.91
N GLY A 148 -16.17 -2.52 1.60
CA GLY A 148 -16.48 -1.48 0.62
C GLY A 148 -15.45 -1.40 -0.49
N GLU A 149 -15.91 -1.03 -1.68
CA GLU A 149 -15.04 -0.87 -2.84
C GLU A 149 -14.04 0.26 -2.60
N PHE A 150 -14.47 1.35 -1.96
CA PHE A 150 -13.61 2.50 -1.74
C PHE A 150 -12.50 2.24 -0.72
N ALA A 151 -12.69 1.31 0.23
CA ALA A 151 -11.62 0.85 1.12
C ALA A 151 -10.44 0.27 0.32
N MET A 152 -10.72 -0.56 -0.70
CA MET A 152 -9.67 -1.06 -1.58
C MET A 152 -9.11 0.05 -2.48
N ALA A 153 -9.96 0.95 -2.98
CA ALA A 153 -9.48 2.07 -3.79
C ALA A 153 -8.47 2.94 -3.03
N TYR A 154 -8.74 3.20 -1.74
CA TYR A 154 -7.84 3.88 -0.82
C TYR A 154 -6.49 3.15 -0.70
N VAL A 155 -6.48 1.83 -0.52
CA VAL A 155 -5.24 1.05 -0.43
C VAL A 155 -4.43 1.15 -1.72
N ILE A 156 -5.06 1.02 -2.88
CA ILE A 156 -4.37 1.19 -4.18
C ILE A 156 -3.81 2.62 -4.30
N ALA A 157 -4.59 3.63 -3.94
CA ALA A 157 -4.16 5.02 -3.99
C ALA A 157 -3.03 5.32 -3.00
N HIS A 158 -2.98 4.65 -1.85
CA HIS A 158 -1.90 4.71 -0.87
C HIS A 158 -0.60 4.17 -1.46
N GLU A 159 -0.62 2.98 -2.08
CA GLU A 159 0.56 2.42 -2.75
C GLU A 159 1.03 3.29 -3.93
N VAL A 160 0.11 3.88 -4.68
CA VAL A 160 0.46 4.87 -5.70
C VAL A 160 1.01 6.16 -5.08
N GLY A 161 0.60 6.51 -3.86
CA GLY A 161 1.19 7.58 -3.05
C GLY A 161 2.68 7.36 -2.81
N HIS A 162 3.11 6.13 -2.50
CA HIS A 162 4.53 5.79 -2.41
C HIS A 162 5.27 5.92 -3.75
N HIS A 163 4.62 5.59 -4.86
CA HIS A 163 5.20 5.84 -6.19
C HIS A 163 5.41 7.34 -6.44
N VAL A 164 4.44 8.18 -6.07
CA VAL A 164 4.58 9.64 -6.16
C VAL A 164 5.71 10.15 -5.28
N GLN A 165 5.84 9.66 -4.05
CA GLN A 165 6.96 10.01 -3.17
C GLN A 165 8.31 9.64 -3.77
N HIS A 166 8.40 8.48 -4.42
CA HIS A 166 9.60 8.05 -5.12
C HIS A 166 9.94 8.98 -6.28
N LEU A 167 8.97 9.31 -7.15
CA LEU A 167 9.19 10.25 -8.27
C LEU A 167 9.59 11.66 -7.79
N LEU A 168 9.13 12.09 -6.63
CA LEU A 168 9.49 13.36 -6.00
C LEU A 168 10.81 13.30 -5.21
N GLY A 169 11.50 12.15 -5.17
CA GLY A 169 12.75 11.95 -4.44
C GLY A 169 12.62 11.90 -2.91
N ILE A 170 11.39 11.84 -2.38
CA ILE A 170 11.11 11.85 -0.95
C ILE A 170 11.54 10.53 -0.32
N SER A 171 11.19 9.39 -0.93
CA SER A 171 11.51 8.07 -0.42
C SER A 171 13.02 7.86 -0.30
N ASP A 172 13.78 8.31 -1.31
CA ASP A 172 15.25 8.24 -1.31
C ASP A 172 15.86 9.09 -0.19
N LYS A 173 15.30 10.29 0.03
CA LYS A 173 15.76 11.18 1.09
C LYS A 173 15.48 10.59 2.48
N VAL A 174 14.30 10.01 2.68
CA VAL A 174 13.95 9.30 3.91
C VAL A 174 14.90 8.14 4.15
N HIS A 175 15.14 7.31 3.14
CA HIS A 175 16.05 6.16 3.25
C HIS A 175 17.48 6.58 3.65
N GLN A 176 18.01 7.65 3.06
CA GLN A 176 19.32 8.21 3.44
C GLN A 176 19.37 8.67 4.91
N LEU A 177 18.31 9.30 5.40
CA LEU A 177 18.24 9.78 6.79
C LEU A 177 18.10 8.62 7.79
N GLN A 178 17.34 7.58 7.43
CA GLN A 178 17.19 6.37 8.25
C GLN A 178 18.54 5.68 8.49
N GLN A 179 19.42 5.65 7.49
CA GLN A 179 20.77 5.06 7.62
C GLN A 179 21.70 5.83 8.58
N GLN A 180 21.37 7.08 8.91
CA GLN A 180 22.21 7.96 9.73
C GLN A 180 21.74 8.06 11.19
N GLY A 181 20.52 7.59 11.49
CA GLY A 181 19.87 7.77 12.79
C GLY A 181 19.85 6.51 13.66
N SER A 182 19.31 6.66 14.87
CA SER A 182 18.90 5.52 15.70
C SER A 182 17.71 4.79 15.08
N GLN A 183 17.43 3.56 15.51
CA GLN A 183 16.24 2.82 15.09
C GLN A 183 14.94 3.61 15.34
N GLU A 184 14.85 4.29 16.49
CA GLU A 184 13.69 5.13 16.83
C GLU A 184 13.53 6.30 15.85
N GLN A 185 14.63 6.96 15.48
CA GLN A 185 14.61 8.02 14.47
C GLN A 185 14.22 7.47 13.09
N ALA A 186 14.70 6.28 12.74
CA ALA A 186 14.34 5.62 11.50
C ALA A 186 12.85 5.26 11.44
N ASN A 187 12.30 4.73 12.54
CA ASN A 187 10.89 4.42 12.72
C ASN A 187 10.02 5.69 12.59
N ALA A 188 10.41 6.77 13.27
CA ALA A 188 9.71 8.05 13.17
C ALA A 188 9.71 8.62 11.73
N LEU A 189 10.78 8.41 10.96
CA LEU A 189 10.82 8.76 9.54
C LEU A 189 9.89 7.87 8.69
N SER A 190 9.82 6.57 8.97
CA SER A 190 8.86 5.67 8.32
C SER A 190 7.43 6.14 8.54
N VAL A 191 7.05 6.43 9.79
CA VAL A 191 5.70 6.93 10.12
C VAL A 191 5.36 8.18 9.30
N ARG A 192 6.31 9.11 9.13
CA ARG A 192 6.07 10.33 8.35
C ARG A 192 5.88 10.06 6.87
N LEU A 193 6.63 9.10 6.32
CA LEU A 193 6.50 8.68 4.93
C LEU A 193 5.11 8.05 4.69
N GLU A 194 4.68 7.16 5.58
CA GLU A 194 3.39 6.45 5.53
C GLU A 194 2.21 7.42 5.65
N LEU A 195 2.26 8.35 6.61
CA LEU A 195 1.23 9.39 6.75
C LEU A 195 1.15 10.32 5.55
N GLN A 196 2.27 10.53 4.84
CA GLN A 196 2.22 11.31 3.60
C GLN A 196 1.59 10.50 2.48
N ALA A 197 1.82 9.19 2.39
CA ALA A 197 1.10 8.34 1.43
C ALA A 197 -0.41 8.36 1.68
N ASP A 198 -0.86 8.38 2.94
CA ASP A 198 -2.27 8.60 3.29
C ASP A 198 -2.80 9.96 2.82
N PHE A 199 -2.03 11.04 3.02
CA PHE A 199 -2.38 12.36 2.51
C PHE A 199 -2.50 12.37 0.98
N LEU A 200 -1.57 11.74 0.27
CA LEU A 200 -1.57 11.66 -1.18
C LEU A 200 -2.76 10.83 -1.69
N ALA A 201 -3.16 9.77 -0.99
CA ALA A 201 -4.37 9.02 -1.27
C ALA A 201 -5.65 9.87 -1.06
N GLY A 202 -5.69 10.68 0.00
CA GLY A 202 -6.76 11.65 0.21
C GLY A 202 -6.84 12.68 -0.92
N MET A 203 -5.69 13.24 -1.32
CA MET A 203 -5.61 14.19 -2.43
C MET A 203 -6.04 13.55 -3.75
N TRP A 204 -5.69 12.28 -3.99
CA TRP A 204 -6.22 11.54 -5.13
C TRP A 204 -7.75 11.49 -5.10
N ALA A 205 -8.36 11.13 -3.97
CA ALA A 205 -9.80 11.06 -3.83
C ALA A 205 -10.48 12.42 -4.10
N HIS A 206 -9.88 13.53 -3.67
CA HIS A 206 -10.35 14.89 -3.95
C HIS A 206 -10.44 15.16 -5.46
N HIS A 207 -9.32 14.98 -6.17
CA HIS A 207 -9.24 15.28 -7.60
C HIS A 207 -10.05 14.30 -8.42
N ALA A 208 -10.01 13.00 -8.10
CA ALA A 208 -10.81 12.00 -8.79
C ALA A 208 -12.31 12.27 -8.64
N GLN A 209 -12.77 12.73 -7.47
CA GLN A 209 -14.14 13.17 -7.27
C GLN A 209 -14.50 14.36 -8.17
N GLN A 210 -13.64 15.37 -8.27
CA GLN A 210 -13.88 16.54 -9.12
C GLN A 210 -13.87 16.19 -10.62
N MET A 211 -12.97 15.30 -11.04
CA MET A 211 -12.81 14.93 -12.45
C MET A 211 -13.91 13.99 -12.95
N LYS A 212 -14.37 13.05 -12.10
CA LYS A 212 -15.17 11.90 -12.54
C LYS A 212 -16.34 11.55 -11.62
N ASN A 213 -16.55 12.27 -10.53
CA ASN A 213 -17.66 12.06 -9.59
C ASN A 213 -17.74 10.61 -9.07
N ILE A 214 -16.61 10.11 -8.56
CA ILE A 214 -16.41 8.70 -8.17
C ILE A 214 -17.02 8.32 -6.83
N LEU A 215 -17.36 9.28 -5.96
CA LEU A 215 -17.76 9.02 -4.57
C LEU A 215 -19.27 8.83 -4.41
N ASP A 216 -19.62 7.81 -3.65
CA ASP A 216 -20.94 7.62 -3.04
C ASP A 216 -20.98 8.15 -1.60
N PRO A 217 -22.18 8.36 -1.00
CA PRO A 217 -22.33 9.07 0.27
C PRO A 217 -21.52 8.56 1.47
N ASN A 218 -21.05 7.31 1.45
CA ASN A 218 -20.31 6.68 2.56
C ASN A 218 -18.86 6.31 2.20
N ASP A 219 -18.41 6.55 0.96
CA ASP A 219 -17.09 6.09 0.50
C ASP A 219 -15.93 6.68 1.33
N ILE A 220 -16.07 7.92 1.80
CA ILE A 220 -15.07 8.56 2.67
C ILE A 220 -15.03 7.89 4.05
N ASP A 221 -16.18 7.49 4.59
CA ASP A 221 -16.24 6.76 5.87
C ASP A 221 -15.62 5.37 5.72
N ASP A 222 -15.83 4.69 4.58
CA ASP A 222 -15.18 3.41 4.26
C ASP A 222 -13.65 3.55 4.20
N ALA A 223 -13.13 4.62 3.60
CA ALA A 223 -11.69 4.91 3.59
C ALA A 223 -11.13 5.14 4.99
N LEU A 224 -11.85 5.93 5.80
CA LEU A 224 -11.46 6.22 7.18
C LEU A 224 -11.51 4.97 8.05
N ALA A 225 -12.49 4.08 7.85
CA ALA A 225 -12.57 2.79 8.52
C ALA A 225 -11.37 1.89 8.16
N ALA A 226 -11.00 1.83 6.88
CA ALA A 226 -9.81 1.12 6.43
C ALA A 226 -8.53 1.71 7.05
N ALA A 227 -8.35 3.04 6.98
CA ALA A 227 -7.19 3.72 7.52
C ALA A 227 -7.05 3.53 9.04
N ASN A 228 -8.18 3.51 9.75
CA ASN A 228 -8.26 3.20 11.17
C ASN A 228 -7.89 1.74 11.47
N ALA A 229 -8.29 0.79 10.62
CA ALA A 229 -8.11 -0.62 10.89
C ALA A 229 -6.65 -1.09 10.78
N ILE A 230 -5.83 -0.40 10.00
CA ILE A 230 -4.43 -0.77 9.73
C ILE A 230 -3.40 0.12 10.46
N GLY A 231 -3.83 0.91 11.46
CA GLY A 231 -2.91 1.66 12.33
C GLY A 231 -2.10 0.75 13.24
N ASP A 232 -0.83 1.09 13.48
CA ASP A 232 0.09 0.26 14.28
C ASP A 232 -0.41 0.04 15.71
N ASP A 233 -1.03 1.06 16.32
CA ASP A 233 -1.62 0.98 17.65
C ASP A 233 -2.74 -0.07 17.72
N ARG A 234 -3.60 -0.11 16.71
CA ARG A 234 -4.67 -1.11 16.63
C ARG A 234 -4.13 -2.51 16.36
N LEU A 235 -3.23 -2.65 15.39
CA LEU A 235 -2.65 -3.95 15.02
C LEU A 235 -1.84 -4.56 16.17
N GLN A 236 -1.04 -3.75 16.87
CA GLN A 236 -0.31 -4.22 18.06
C GLN A 236 -1.26 -4.54 19.22
N GLN A 237 -2.29 -3.71 19.46
CA GLN A 237 -3.29 -4.00 20.49
C GLN A 237 -4.02 -5.34 20.23
N GLU A 238 -4.34 -5.65 18.97
CA GLU A 238 -4.97 -6.90 18.57
C GLU A 238 -4.01 -8.10 18.70
N ALA A 239 -2.72 -7.91 18.35
CA ALA A 239 -1.72 -8.99 18.36
C ALA A 239 -1.20 -9.34 19.76
N GLN A 240 -0.93 -8.34 20.61
CA GLN A 240 -0.24 -8.52 21.89
C GLN A 240 -0.89 -7.83 23.10
N GLY A 241 -1.99 -7.08 22.90
CA GLY A 241 -2.77 -6.46 23.99
C GLY A 241 -2.25 -5.12 24.51
N TYR A 242 -1.19 -4.57 23.92
CA TYR A 242 -0.68 -3.21 24.18
C TYR A 242 0.08 -2.68 22.96
N ALA A 243 0.23 -1.36 22.87
CA ALA A 243 0.96 -0.69 21.80
C ALA A 243 2.26 -0.07 22.31
N VAL A 244 3.33 -0.11 21.49
CA VAL A 244 4.65 0.44 21.79
C VAL A 244 4.98 1.53 20.77
N PRO A 245 4.75 2.81 21.08
CA PRO A 245 4.86 3.91 20.12
C PRO A 245 6.21 4.02 19.40
N GLU A 246 7.31 3.72 20.10
CA GLU A 246 8.68 3.79 19.55
C GLU A 246 8.94 2.73 18.47
N SER A 247 8.10 1.69 18.39
CA SER A 247 8.18 0.62 17.39
C SER A 247 7.33 0.86 16.14
N PHE A 248 6.50 1.90 16.12
CA PHE A 248 5.60 2.18 15.01
C PHE A 248 6.37 2.52 13.73
N THR A 249 5.92 2.01 12.60
CA THR A 249 6.47 2.30 11.28
C THR A 249 5.45 2.86 10.30
N HIS A 250 4.15 2.68 10.56
CA HIS A 250 3.03 3.16 9.72
C HIS A 250 2.20 4.26 10.39
N GLY A 251 2.33 4.41 11.71
CA GLY A 251 1.65 5.44 12.49
C GLY A 251 0.34 4.94 13.10
N THR A 252 -0.25 5.77 13.94
CA THR A 252 -1.49 5.42 14.64
C THR A 252 -2.70 5.52 13.73
N SER A 253 -3.75 4.76 14.03
CA SER A 253 -5.06 4.84 13.37
C SER A 253 -5.55 6.29 13.25
N LYS A 254 -5.44 7.07 14.33
CA LYS A 254 -5.84 8.48 14.36
C LYS A 254 -5.03 9.34 13.39
N GLN A 255 -3.71 9.17 13.33
CA GLN A 255 -2.85 9.94 12.44
C GLN A 255 -3.15 9.60 10.98
N ARG A 256 -3.31 8.32 10.64
CA ARG A 256 -3.61 7.86 9.28
C ARG A 256 -4.94 8.43 8.78
N MET A 257 -5.99 8.33 9.60
CA MET A 257 -7.30 8.95 9.33
C MET A 257 -7.19 10.47 9.13
N TYR A 258 -6.44 11.16 10.01
CA TYR A 258 -6.25 12.60 9.94
C TYR A 258 -5.60 13.02 8.62
N TRP A 259 -4.49 12.37 8.23
CA TRP A 259 -3.75 12.76 7.03
C TRP A 259 -4.50 12.44 5.75
N PHE A 260 -5.20 11.29 5.68
CA PHE A 260 -6.12 11.01 4.57
C PHE A 260 -7.19 12.10 4.45
N LYS A 261 -7.89 12.41 5.55
CA LYS A 261 -8.94 13.44 5.57
C LYS A 261 -8.41 14.81 5.15
N LYS A 262 -7.23 15.19 5.66
CA LYS A 262 -6.58 16.46 5.32
C LYS A 262 -6.27 16.54 3.82
N GLY A 263 -5.75 15.47 3.22
CA GLY A 263 -5.49 15.39 1.79
C GLY A 263 -6.77 15.52 0.96
N PHE A 264 -7.83 14.85 1.39
CA PHE A 264 -9.14 14.91 0.75
C PHE A 264 -9.78 16.31 0.83
N GLU A 265 -9.69 16.99 1.96
CA GLU A 265 -10.25 18.33 2.14
C GLU A 265 -9.43 19.40 1.39
N SER A 266 -8.10 19.29 1.42
CA SER A 266 -7.20 20.28 0.84
C SER A 266 -7.11 20.19 -0.69
N GLY A 267 -6.88 18.98 -1.23
CA GLY A 267 -6.57 18.81 -2.65
C GLY A 267 -5.22 19.44 -3.09
N ASN A 268 -4.40 19.98 -2.18
CA ASN A 268 -3.18 20.71 -2.50
C ASN A 268 -1.94 20.03 -1.89
N LEU A 269 -0.99 19.64 -2.75
CA LEU A 269 0.23 18.94 -2.35
C LEU A 269 1.03 19.66 -1.25
N ASN A 270 1.02 20.99 -1.24
CA ASN A 270 1.79 21.79 -0.28
C ASN A 270 1.28 21.66 1.17
N ASP A 271 0.05 21.18 1.38
CA ASP A 271 -0.51 20.98 2.72
C ASP A 271 -0.09 19.62 3.33
N GLY A 272 0.60 18.78 2.55
CA GLY A 272 1.00 17.40 2.85
C GLY A 272 2.35 17.25 3.57
N ASN A 273 2.84 18.29 4.25
CA ASN A 273 4.12 18.22 4.96
C ASN A 273 4.00 17.44 6.29
N THR A 274 4.16 16.12 6.22
CA THR A 274 4.19 15.22 7.38
C THR A 274 5.54 15.20 8.09
N PHE A 275 6.57 15.83 7.51
CA PHE A 275 7.92 15.87 8.07
C PHE A 275 8.14 17.02 9.04
N ASP A 276 7.18 17.94 9.17
CA ASP A 276 7.21 18.96 10.21
C ASP A 276 7.18 18.30 11.61
N SER A 277 8.00 18.81 12.51
CA SER A 277 7.98 18.51 13.94
C SER A 277 6.58 18.49 14.57
N ASN A 278 5.65 19.33 14.10
CA ASN A 278 4.29 19.44 14.62
C ASN A 278 3.25 18.54 13.91
N ALA A 279 3.66 17.72 12.95
CA ALA A 279 2.78 16.95 12.06
C ALA A 279 2.14 15.69 12.69
N LEU A 280 2.66 15.21 13.82
CA LEU A 280 2.29 13.89 14.40
C LEU A 280 1.24 13.97 15.54
N LYS A 281 0.34 14.95 15.54
CA LYS A 281 -0.65 15.20 16.60
C LYS A 281 -1.82 14.20 16.67
#